data_AF-A0A0D0ANK3-F1
#
_entry.id   AF-A0A0D0ANK3-F1
#
_cell.length_a   1.000
_cell.length_b   1.000
_cell.length_c   1.000
_cell.angle_alpha   90.00
_cell.angle_beta   90.00
_cell.angle_gamma   90.00
#
_symmetry.space_group_name_H-M   'P 1'
#
loop_
_entity.id
_entity.type
_entity.pdbx_description
1 polymer ?
#
loop_
_entity_poly.entity_id
_entity_poly.type
_entity_poly.pdbx_seq_one_letter_code
_entity_poly.pdbx_strand_id
1 'polypeptide(L)'
;MLTLLPQDFGSITILWSQPVAALQIQTREGEWRWIRHMENALVVNAGDAIDFLTGGYYKGTIHRVVQPAVDQRNYTRLGAFFFAMPNDDIKLVPMVESPVLQRVGIQRRCEDSEAPTMERWRVARTMSYGISKLKSG
;
A
#
# COMPACT_ATOMS: atom_id res chain seq x y z
N MET A 1 -8.61 -3.22 -16.30
CA MET A 1 -7.70 -3.78 -15.29
C MET A 1 -7.54 -2.72 -14.20
N LEU A 2 -8.13 -2.95 -13.02
CA LEU A 2 -7.99 -2.01 -11.90
C LEU A 2 -6.60 -2.25 -11.30
N THR A 3 -5.61 -1.48 -11.72
CA THR A 3 -4.30 -1.48 -11.06
C THR A 3 -4.52 -0.76 -9.73
N LEU A 4 -4.66 -1.51 -8.62
CA LEU A 4 -4.35 -0.93 -7.31
C LEU A 4 -2.94 -0.35 -7.41
N LEU A 5 -2.74 0.80 -6.80
CA LEU A 5 -1.47 1.52 -6.84
C LEU A 5 -0.33 0.53 -6.58
N PRO A 6 0.83 0.62 -7.26
CA PRO A 6 1.96 -0.26 -6.93
C PRO A 6 2.22 -0.25 -5.42
N GLN A 7 1.90 0.84 -4.71
CA GLN A 7 1.84 0.93 -3.26
C GLN A 7 0.72 1.89 -2.83
N ASP A 8 -0.01 1.57 -1.76
CA ASP A 8 -1.06 2.45 -1.23
C ASP A 8 -0.47 3.72 -0.63
N PHE A 9 -1.12 4.87 -0.78
CA PHE A 9 -0.58 6.15 -0.27
C PHE A 9 -0.84 6.39 1.22
N GLY A 10 -1.83 5.71 1.81
CA GLY A 10 -2.22 5.86 3.21
C GLY A 10 -1.29 5.16 4.20
N SER A 11 -1.75 4.95 5.43
CA SER A 11 -1.00 4.23 6.46
C SER A 11 -1.18 2.73 6.33
N ILE A 12 -2.43 2.27 6.39
CA ILE A 12 -2.77 0.85 6.38
C ILE A 12 -4.00 0.67 5.49
N THR A 13 -3.99 -0.37 4.66
CA THR A 13 -5.17 -0.85 3.96
C THR A 13 -5.56 -2.20 4.50
N ILE A 14 -6.86 -2.38 4.74
CA ILE A 14 -7.45 -3.60 5.25
C ILE A 14 -8.46 -4.08 4.22
N LEU A 15 -8.38 -5.36 3.85
CA LEU A 15 -9.34 -5.97 2.93
C LEU A 15 -9.69 -7.38 3.39
N TRP A 16 -10.90 -7.82 3.05
CA TRP A 16 -11.32 -9.19 3.34
C TRP A 16 -10.59 -10.19 2.45
N SER A 17 -10.10 -11.28 3.02
CA SER A 17 -9.51 -12.37 2.24
C SER A 17 -10.56 -12.99 1.32
N GLN A 18 -10.23 -13.19 0.05
CA GLN A 18 -11.13 -13.70 -0.97
C GLN A 18 -10.65 -15.06 -1.51
N PRO A 19 -11.54 -16.03 -1.74
CA PRO A 19 -11.18 -17.36 -2.27
C PRO A 19 -10.81 -17.36 -3.76
N VAL A 20 -10.77 -16.18 -4.41
CA VAL A 20 -10.28 -16.00 -5.79
C VAL A 20 -8.88 -15.38 -5.75
N ALA A 21 -7.89 -16.16 -6.19
CA ALA A 21 -6.48 -15.80 -6.17
C ALA A 21 -6.14 -14.79 -7.28
N ALA A 22 -6.21 -13.50 -6.94
CA ALA A 22 -5.91 -12.40 -7.85
C ALA A 22 -4.86 -11.42 -7.30
N LEU A 23 -4.62 -11.42 -5.98
CA LEU A 23 -3.70 -10.50 -5.32
C LEU A 23 -2.29 -11.07 -5.25
N GLN A 24 -1.31 -10.27 -5.67
CA GLN A 24 0.11 -10.57 -5.52
C GLN A 24 0.83 -9.44 -4.79
N ILE A 25 1.85 -9.79 -4.02
CA ILE A 25 2.82 -8.86 -3.44
C ILE A 25 4.19 -9.08 -4.07
N GLN A 26 4.99 -8.04 -4.15
CA GLN A 26 6.39 -8.14 -4.54
C GLN A 26 7.26 -8.30 -3.30
N THR A 27 8.14 -9.31 -3.28
CA THR A 27 9.12 -9.48 -2.20
C THR A 27 10.28 -8.48 -2.36
N ARG A 28 11.17 -8.44 -1.37
CA ARG A 28 12.35 -7.56 -1.41
C ARG A 28 13.31 -7.94 -2.54
N GLU A 29 13.29 -9.19 -2.96
CA GLU A 29 14.08 -9.73 -4.07
C GLU A 29 13.45 -9.42 -5.44
N GLY A 30 12.29 -8.74 -5.48
CA GLY A 30 11.59 -8.39 -6.70
C GLY A 30 10.60 -9.45 -7.21
N GLU A 31 10.47 -10.57 -6.49
CA GLU A 31 9.64 -11.70 -6.88
C GLU A 31 8.16 -11.49 -6.55
N TRP A 32 7.27 -11.88 -7.46
CA TRP A 32 5.83 -11.81 -7.22
C TRP A 32 5.32 -13.06 -6.51
N ARG A 33 4.67 -12.88 -5.37
CA ARG A 33 4.08 -13.96 -4.56
C ARG A 33 2.58 -13.76 -4.40
N TRP A 34 1.84 -14.84 -4.53
CA TRP A 34 0.40 -14.86 -4.29
C TRP A 34 0.11 -14.75 -2.79
N ILE A 35 -0.95 -14.00 -2.46
CA ILE A 35 -1.51 -14.03 -1.12
C ILE A 35 -2.48 -15.21 -1.03
N ARG A 36 -2.16 -16.17 -0.15
CA ARG A 36 -3.02 -17.32 0.11
C ARG A 36 -4.31 -16.87 0.79
N HIS A 37 -5.44 -17.37 0.30
CA HIS A 37 -6.72 -17.18 0.99
C HIS A 37 -6.72 -17.90 2.34
N MET A 38 -7.25 -17.22 3.36
CA MET A 38 -7.58 -17.79 4.65
C MET A 38 -9.01 -17.38 5.00
N GLU A 39 -9.83 -18.34 5.38
CA GLU A 39 -11.23 -18.10 5.73
C GLU A 39 -11.33 -17.17 6.94
N ASN A 40 -12.25 -16.21 6.89
CA ASN A 40 -12.46 -15.18 7.91
C ASN A 40 -11.21 -14.33 8.26
N ALA A 41 -10.20 -14.32 7.39
CA ALA A 41 -9.02 -13.51 7.58
C ALA A 41 -9.12 -12.15 6.89
N LEU A 42 -8.41 -11.18 7.47
CA LEU A 42 -8.12 -9.89 6.86
C LEU A 42 -6.72 -9.92 6.25
N VAL A 43 -6.58 -9.37 5.06
CA VAL A 43 -5.28 -8.99 4.52
C VAL A 43 -5.04 -7.54 4.92
N VAL A 44 -3.89 -7.27 5.51
CA VAL A 44 -3.48 -5.95 5.99
C VAL A 44 -2.16 -5.59 5.35
N ASN A 45 -2.10 -4.44 4.68
CA ASN A 45 -0.87 -3.96 4.06
C ASN A 45 -0.53 -2.54 4.52
N ALA A 46 0.78 -2.28 4.64
CA ALA A 46 1.31 -0.95 4.91
C ALA A 46 1.32 -0.12 3.62
N GLY A 47 1.04 1.17 3.74
CA GLY A 47 1.16 2.15 2.68
C GLY A 47 2.34 3.10 2.89
N ASP A 48 2.40 4.15 2.08
CA ASP A 48 3.45 5.16 2.13
C ASP A 48 3.45 5.99 3.42
N ALA A 49 2.28 6.37 3.95
CA ALA A 49 2.23 7.27 5.10
C ALA A 49 2.86 6.64 6.35
N ILE A 50 2.64 5.33 6.60
CA ILE A 50 3.28 4.66 7.73
C ILE A 50 4.78 4.44 7.52
N ASP A 51 5.25 4.35 6.27
CA ASP A 51 6.67 4.30 5.93
C ASP A 51 7.36 5.62 6.30
N PHE A 52 6.77 6.76 5.92
CA PHE A 52 7.23 8.08 6.38
C PHE A 52 7.26 8.19 7.90
N LEU A 53 6.13 7.90 8.55
CA LEU A 53 5.96 8.09 9.99
C LEU A 53 6.85 7.15 10.83
N THR A 54 7.29 6.03 10.25
CA THR A 54 8.16 5.07 10.94
C THR A 54 9.61 5.10 10.46
N GLY A 55 9.98 6.06 9.61
CA GLY A 55 11.35 6.16 9.11
C GLY A 55 11.82 4.86 8.43
N GLY A 56 10.95 4.24 7.63
CA GLY A 56 11.28 3.02 6.89
C GLY A 56 11.19 1.71 7.67
N TYR A 57 10.77 1.72 8.94
CA TYR A 57 10.56 0.49 9.71
C TYR A 57 9.42 -0.36 9.14
N TYR A 58 8.26 0.24 8.88
CA TYR A 58 7.19 -0.38 8.09
C TYR A 58 7.28 0.11 6.65
N LYS A 59 7.83 -0.73 5.77
CA LYS A 59 7.88 -0.43 4.34
C LYS A 59 6.52 -0.71 3.71
N GLY A 60 6.01 0.24 2.93
CA GLY A 60 4.75 0.00 2.25
C GLY A 60 4.89 -1.13 1.22
N THR A 61 3.81 -1.89 1.08
CA THR A 61 3.83 -3.15 0.34
C THR A 61 3.61 -2.90 -1.14
N ILE A 62 4.54 -3.36 -1.97
CA ILE A 62 4.32 -3.36 -3.41
C ILE A 62 3.36 -4.49 -3.77
N HIS A 63 2.23 -4.16 -4.40
CA HIS A 63 1.19 -5.14 -4.70
C HIS A 63 0.48 -4.86 -6.02
N ARG A 64 -0.18 -5.89 -6.56
CA ARG A 64 -0.99 -5.79 -7.77
C ARG A 64 -2.14 -6.79 -7.77
N VAL A 65 -3.18 -6.48 -8.54
CA VAL A 65 -4.24 -7.43 -8.89
C VAL A 65 -4.04 -7.88 -10.32
N VAL A 66 -3.92 -9.18 -10.52
CA VAL A 66 -3.80 -9.83 -11.84
C VAL A 66 -5.01 -10.70 -12.10
N GLN A 67 -5.21 -11.08 -13.36
CA GLN A 67 -6.23 -12.06 -13.71
C GLN A 67 -5.95 -13.38 -12.95
N PRO A 68 -6.97 -13.99 -12.32
CA PRO A 68 -6.77 -15.23 -11.59
C PRO A 68 -6.45 -16.40 -12.53
N ALA A 69 -6.04 -17.52 -11.94
CA ALA A 69 -5.83 -18.78 -12.64
C ALA A 69 -7.08 -19.19 -13.45
N VAL A 70 -6.88 -19.93 -14.54
CA VAL A 70 -7.92 -20.21 -15.56
C VAL A 70 -9.17 -20.82 -14.94
N ASP A 71 -8.98 -21.76 -14.02
CA ASP A 71 -10.02 -22.46 -13.26
C ASP A 71 -10.85 -21.54 -12.36
N GLN A 72 -10.33 -20.36 -12.02
CA GLN A 72 -11.01 -19.38 -11.16
C GLN A 72 -11.64 -18.20 -11.92
N ARG A 73 -11.44 -18.09 -13.23
CA ARG A 73 -11.87 -16.90 -14.02
C ARG A 73 -13.39 -16.72 -14.12
N ASN A 74 -14.15 -17.78 -13.93
CA ASN A 74 -15.61 -17.74 -13.98
C ASN A 74 -16.26 -17.34 -12.65
N TYR A 75 -15.47 -17.20 -11.57
CA TYR A 75 -15.98 -16.73 -10.28
C TYR A 75 -15.93 -15.22 -10.16
N THR A 76 -17.00 -14.63 -9.63
CA THR A 76 -17.01 -13.23 -9.25
C THR A 76 -16.11 -13.00 -8.04
N ARG A 77 -15.20 -12.03 -8.14
CA ARG A 77 -14.38 -11.56 -7.02
C ARG A 77 -14.90 -10.20 -6.55
N LEU A 78 -15.57 -10.16 -5.42
CA LEU A 78 -15.97 -8.92 -4.76
C LEU A 78 -14.88 -8.49 -3.78
N GLY A 79 -14.55 -7.19 -3.75
CA GLY A 79 -13.57 -6.65 -2.80
C GLY A 79 -14.18 -5.54 -1.97
N ALA A 80 -14.01 -5.62 -0.66
CA ALA A 80 -14.26 -4.53 0.28
C ALA A 80 -12.90 -4.11 0.88
N PHE A 81 -12.59 -2.83 0.77
CA PHE A 81 -11.30 -2.26 1.15
C PHE A 81 -11.53 -1.08 2.09
N PHE A 82 -10.81 -1.05 3.19
CA PHE A 82 -10.77 0.05 4.14
C PHE A 82 -9.39 0.69 4.10
N PHE A 83 -9.33 1.97 3.75
CA PHE A 83 -8.08 2.73 3.65
C PHE A 83 -7.97 3.66 4.85
N ALA A 84 -6.99 3.41 5.72
CA ALA A 84 -6.67 4.25 6.86
C ALA A 84 -5.49 5.16 6.53
N MET A 85 -5.60 6.44 6.87
CA MET A 85 -4.53 7.43 6.73
C MET A 85 -4.59 8.46 7.87
N PRO A 86 -3.50 9.19 8.14
CA PRO A 86 -3.52 10.31 9.08
C PRO A 86 -4.48 11.41 8.63
N ASN A 87 -4.81 12.33 9.54
CA ASN A 87 -5.53 13.55 9.18
C ASN A 87 -4.73 14.37 8.15
N ASP A 88 -5.44 15.13 7.33
CA ASP A 88 -4.88 15.84 6.17
C ASP A 88 -3.75 16.83 6.52
N ASP A 89 -3.80 17.43 7.72
CA ASP A 89 -2.83 18.40 8.24
C ASP A 89 -1.56 17.78 8.82
N ILE A 90 -1.54 16.46 9.05
CA ILE A 90 -0.37 15.77 9.61
C ILE A 90 0.79 15.81 8.62
N LYS A 91 1.93 16.36 9.07
CA LYS A 91 3.19 16.31 8.35
C LYS A 91 3.79 14.90 8.43
N LEU A 92 4.14 14.33 7.28
CA LEU A 92 4.66 12.96 7.17
C LEU A 92 6.16 12.91 7.48
N VAL A 93 6.49 13.12 8.76
CA VAL A 93 7.86 13.02 9.30
C VAL A 93 7.98 11.82 10.26
N PRO A 94 9.16 11.22 10.41
CA PRO A 94 9.33 10.10 11.35
C PRO A 94 9.00 10.48 12.80
N MET A 95 8.36 9.56 13.53
CA MET A 95 8.06 9.71 14.96
C MET A 95 9.32 9.48 15.80
N VAL A 96 10.24 10.45 15.78
CA VAL A 96 11.61 10.35 16.37
C VAL A 96 11.65 10.00 17.87
N GLU A 97 10.57 10.29 18.60
CA GLU A 97 10.43 9.97 20.02
C GLU A 97 10.15 8.49 20.30
N SER A 98 9.85 7.69 19.27
CA SER A 98 9.55 6.26 19.45
C SER A 98 10.79 5.48 19.91
N PRO A 99 10.77 4.80 21.07
CA PRO A 99 11.90 3.98 21.54
C PRO A 99 12.23 2.83 20.58
N VAL A 100 11.24 2.36 19.82
CA VAL A 100 11.45 1.35 18.78
C VAL A 100 12.25 1.94 17.62
N LEU A 101 11.89 3.12 17.14
CA LEU A 101 12.56 3.77 16.00
C LEU A 101 13.98 4.20 16.35
N GLN A 102 14.20 4.69 17.58
CA GLN A 102 15.53 5.01 18.09
C GLN A 102 16.44 3.77 18.11
N ARG A 103 15.89 2.59 18.46
CA ARG A 103 16.65 1.33 18.51
C ARG A 103 16.99 0.78 17.12
N VAL A 104 16.05 0.87 16.17
CA VAL A 104 16.20 0.25 14.84
C VAL A 104 16.79 1.19 13.78
N GLY A 105 16.90 2.48 14.12
CA GLY A 105 17.36 3.52 13.20
C GLY A 105 16.22 4.09 12.35
N ILE A 106 16.36 5.36 11.99
CA ILE A 106 15.38 6.11 11.20
C ILE A 106 15.98 6.38 9.81
N GLN A 107 15.33 5.87 8.78
CA GLN A 107 15.63 6.16 7.38
C GLN A 107 14.62 7.18 6.87
N ARG A 108 15.04 8.44 6.75
CA ARG A 108 14.20 9.50 6.19
C ARG A 108 14.05 9.31 4.68
N ARG A 109 12.81 9.48 4.18
CA ARG A 109 12.53 9.53 2.74
C ARG A 109 12.91 10.87 2.10
N CYS A 110 12.83 11.95 2.88
CA CYS A 110 13.17 13.31 2.50
C CYS A 110 13.55 14.11 3.75
N GLU A 111 14.06 15.32 3.57
CA GLU A 111 14.29 16.24 4.68
C GLU A 111 12.97 16.60 5.39
N ASP A 112 13.01 16.74 6.71
CA ASP A 112 11.81 17.00 7.52
C ASP A 112 11.16 18.34 7.15
N SER A 113 11.94 19.30 6.64
CA SER A 113 11.46 20.58 6.10
C SER A 113 10.62 20.40 4.84
N GLU A 114 11.01 19.46 3.98
CA GLU A 114 10.40 19.17 2.68
C GLU A 114 9.26 18.15 2.74
N ALA A 115 9.14 17.42 3.86
CA ALA A 115 8.12 16.41 4.05
C ALA A 115 6.70 16.97 3.83
N PRO A 116 5.86 16.29 3.02
CA PRO A 116 4.51 16.76 2.71
C PRO A 116 3.57 16.56 3.91
N THR A 117 2.46 17.28 3.91
CA THR A 117 1.29 16.87 4.71
C THR A 117 0.61 15.67 4.06
N MET A 118 -0.22 14.94 4.82
CA MET A 118 -0.98 13.82 4.28
C MET A 118 -1.86 14.24 3.10
N GLU A 119 -2.50 15.41 3.16
CA GLU A 119 -3.27 15.96 2.05
C GLU A 119 -2.42 16.14 0.79
N ARG A 120 -1.29 16.86 0.93
CA ARG A 120 -0.39 17.14 -0.22
C ARG A 120 0.11 15.84 -0.83
N TRP A 121 0.45 14.85 0.00
CA TRP A 121 0.87 13.53 -0.48
C TRP A 121 -0.25 12.80 -1.22
N ARG A 122 -1.45 12.73 -0.63
CA ARG A 122 -2.63 12.08 -1.24
C ARG A 122 -3.01 12.72 -2.57
N VAL A 123 -3.06 14.05 -2.64
CA VAL A 123 -3.37 14.79 -3.86
C VAL A 123 -2.31 14.53 -4.94
N ALA A 124 -1.02 14.68 -4.60
CA ALA A 124 0.07 14.44 -5.54
C ALA A 124 0.05 13.01 -6.10
N ARG A 125 -0.15 12.01 -5.22
CA ARG A 125 -0.30 10.61 -5.63
C ARG A 125 -1.50 10.44 -6.55
N THR A 126 -2.68 10.92 -6.17
CA THR A 126 -3.90 10.80 -6.98
C THR A 126 -3.73 11.40 -8.39
N MET A 127 -3.12 12.59 -8.48
CA MET A 127 -2.87 13.26 -9.76
C MET A 127 -1.91 12.49 -10.67
N SER A 128 -0.87 11.86 -10.11
CA SER A 128 0.12 11.09 -10.89
C SER A 128 -0.48 9.90 -11.66
N TYR A 129 -1.62 9.34 -11.21
CA TYR A 129 -2.29 8.21 -11.88
C TYR A 129 -3.31 8.61 -12.94
N GLY A 130 -3.84 9.85 -12.91
CA GLY A 130 -4.74 10.36 -13.94
C GLY A 130 -4.13 10.44 -15.35
N ILE A 131 -2.82 10.17 -15.47
CA ILE A 131 -2.03 10.27 -16.71
C ILE A 131 -1.70 8.86 -17.29
N SER A 132 -2.19 7.76 -16.70
CA SER A 132 -1.95 6.44 -17.28
C SER A 132 -2.75 6.24 -18.57
N LYS A 133 -2.07 6.17 -19.74
CA LYS A 133 -2.68 5.75 -21.01
C LYS A 133 -3.40 4.41 -20.81
N LEU A 134 -4.71 4.40 -21.06
CA LEU A 134 -5.47 3.16 -21.20
C LEU A 134 -4.79 2.30 -22.27
N LYS A 135 -4.25 1.15 -21.88
CA LYS A 135 -3.82 0.14 -22.84
C LYS A 135 -5.09 -0.52 -23.35
N SER A 136 -5.39 -0.33 -24.64
CA SER A 136 -6.40 -1.09 -25.36
C SER A 136 -6.08 -2.57 -25.21
N GLY A 137 -7.04 -3.33 -24.68
CA GLY A 137 -6.96 -4.79 -24.61
C GLY A 137 -7.15 -5.44 -25.96
#